data_AF-A0A950T4B6-F1
#
_entry.id   AF-A0A950T4B6-F1
#
_cell.length_a   1.000
_cell.length_b   1.000
_cell.length_c   1.000
_cell.angle_alpha   90.00
_cell.angle_beta   90.00
_cell.angle_gamma   90.00
#
_symmetry.space_group_name_H-M   'P 1'
#
loop_
_entity.id
_entity.type
_entity.pdbx_description
1 polymer ?
#
loop_
_entity_poly.entity_id
_entity_poly.type
_entity_poly.pdbx_seq_one_letter_code
_entity_poly.pdbx_strand_id
1 'polypeptide(L)'
;MKRQDQPVDEILKRMRRHQDALNALREILITRVKLQYYTETQFKDLVVLAREGIALLDRYKAGDVIGPEWIEERDSLVERAQRLIQDAEEDS
;
A
#
# COMPACT_ATOMS: atom_id res chain seq x y z
N MET A 1 -47.00 23.89 -12.79
CA MET A 1 -45.71 23.84 -12.06
C MET A 1 -45.09 25.22 -12.12
N LYS A 2 -45.12 26.00 -11.04
CA LYS A 2 -44.48 27.32 -11.02
C LYS A 2 -42.96 27.12 -11.00
N ARG A 3 -42.22 27.69 -11.97
CA ARG A 3 -40.77 27.80 -11.86
C ARG A 3 -40.50 28.71 -10.67
N GLN A 4 -39.86 28.14 -9.65
CA GLN A 4 -39.32 28.92 -8.55
C GLN A 4 -38.08 29.61 -9.14
N ASP A 5 -38.21 30.88 -9.49
CA ASP A 5 -37.06 31.67 -9.95
C ASP A 5 -36.13 31.85 -8.75
N GLN A 6 -35.16 30.95 -8.62
CA GLN A 6 -34.09 31.08 -7.63
C GLN A 6 -33.17 32.21 -8.09
N PRO A 7 -32.81 33.16 -7.19
CA PRO A 7 -31.80 34.16 -7.50
C PRO A 7 -30.54 33.48 -8.04
N VAL A 8 -29.96 34.04 -9.10
CA VAL A 8 -28.74 33.50 -9.73
C VAL A 8 -27.63 33.30 -8.71
N ASP A 9 -27.54 34.18 -7.71
CA ASP A 9 -26.58 34.08 -6.60
C ASP A 9 -26.77 32.83 -5.73
N GLU A 10 -28.00 32.36 -5.53
CA GLU A 10 -28.27 31.12 -4.80
C GLU A 10 -27.83 29.90 -5.59
N ILE A 11 -28.04 29.92 -6.92
CA ILE A 11 -27.59 28.87 -7.83
C ILE A 11 -26.06 28.84 -7.84
N LEU A 12 -25.39 29.98 -7.99
CA LEU A 12 -23.93 30.09 -7.93
C LEU A 12 -23.37 29.61 -6.59
N LYS A 13 -24.02 29.96 -5.47
CA LYS A 13 -23.63 29.48 -4.13
C LYS A 13 -23.84 27.98 -3.96
N ARG A 14 -24.86 27.39 -4.58
CA ARG A 14 -25.06 25.93 -4.60
C ARG A 14 -24.01 25.24 -5.48
N MET A 15 -23.72 25.79 -6.65
CA MET A 15 -22.68 25.28 -7.54
C MET A 15 -21.31 25.30 -6.88
N ARG A 16 -20.93 26.38 -6.19
CA ARG A 16 -19.67 26.45 -5.45
C ARG A 16 -19.59 25.39 -4.35
N ARG A 17 -20.64 25.22 -3.55
CA ARG A 17 -20.71 24.16 -2.53
C ARG A 17 -20.57 22.75 -3.12
N HIS A 18 -21.19 22.50 -4.27
CA HIS A 18 -21.03 21.22 -4.97
C HIS A 18 -19.61 21.04 -5.49
N GLN A 19 -18.99 22.09 -6.03
CA GLN A 19 -17.60 22.04 -6.48
C GLN A 19 -16.63 21.75 -5.32
N ASP A 20 -16.82 22.39 -4.17
CA ASP A 20 -16.00 22.16 -2.98
C ASP A 20 -16.16 20.72 -2.48
N ALA A 21 -17.40 20.20 -2.45
CA ALA A 21 -17.66 18.81 -2.08
C ALA A 21 -17.05 17.80 -3.06
N LEU A 22 -17.11 18.08 -4.37
CA LEU A 22 -16.47 17.23 -5.39
C LEU A 22 -14.95 17.24 -5.26
N ASN A 23 -14.35 18.39 -4.95
CA ASN A 23 -12.91 18.49 -4.71
C ASN A 23 -12.51 17.69 -3.47
N ALA A 24 -13.27 17.79 -2.37
CA ALA A 24 -13.01 16.99 -1.17
C ALA A 24 -13.12 15.48 -1.44
N LEU A 25 -14.14 15.05 -2.17
CA LEU A 25 -14.31 13.65 -2.58
C LEU A 25 -13.16 13.17 -3.47
N ARG A 26 -12.70 14.00 -4.41
CA ARG A 26 -11.55 13.71 -5.27
C ARG A 26 -10.29 13.46 -4.45
N GLU A 27 -9.99 14.33 -3.49
CA GLU A 27 -8.81 14.16 -2.63
C GLU A 27 -8.89 12.87 -1.81
N ILE A 28 -10.07 12.55 -1.24
CA ILE A 28 -10.28 11.29 -0.52
C ILE A 28 -10.04 10.08 -1.44
N LEU A 29 -10.55 10.12 -2.67
CA LEU A 29 -10.35 9.04 -3.64
C LEU A 29 -8.87 8.87 -4.01
N ILE A 30 -8.16 9.97 -4.26
CA ILE A 30 -6.72 9.93 -4.55
C ILE A 30 -5.96 9.30 -3.39
N THR A 31 -6.25 9.71 -2.15
CA THR A 31 -5.62 9.14 -0.95
C THR A 31 -5.91 7.65 -0.81
N ARG A 32 -7.16 7.23 -1.03
CA ARG A 32 -7.52 5.79 -0.98
C ARG A 32 -6.81 4.97 -2.03
N VAL A 33 -6.72 5.47 -3.26
CA VAL A 33 -6.01 4.78 -4.35
C VAL A 33 -4.53 4.64 -4.02
N LYS A 34 -3.91 5.69 -3.48
CA LYS A 34 -2.50 5.63 -3.04
C LYS A 34 -2.30 4.59 -1.93
N LEU A 35 -3.16 4.60 -0.91
CA LEU A 35 -3.09 3.65 0.18
C LEU A 35 -3.28 2.21 -0.31
N GLN A 36 -4.26 1.98 -1.18
CA GLN A 36 -4.49 0.67 -1.78
C GLN A 36 -3.28 0.20 -2.58
N TYR A 37 -2.73 1.05 -3.45
CA TYR A 37 -1.54 0.74 -4.24
C TYR A 37 -0.35 0.37 -3.35
N TYR A 38 -0.14 1.13 -2.27
CA TYR A 38 0.90 0.88 -1.29
C TYR A 38 0.72 -0.48 -0.60
N THR A 39 -0.47 -0.75 -0.06
CA THR A 39 -0.78 -2.03 0.60
C THR A 39 -0.65 -3.22 -0.35
N GLU A 40 -1.09 -3.08 -1.61
CA GLU A 40 -0.91 -4.15 -2.62
C GLU A 40 0.56 -4.41 -2.93
N THR A 41 1.39 -3.37 -2.93
CA THR A 41 2.82 -3.49 -3.19
C THR A 41 3.52 -4.19 -2.01
N GLN A 42 3.28 -3.74 -0.78
CA GLN A 42 3.82 -4.38 0.42
C GLN A 42 3.41 -5.86 0.52
N PHE A 43 2.14 -6.16 0.22
CA PHE A 43 1.67 -7.54 0.23
C PHE A 43 2.42 -8.41 -0.79
N LYS A 44 2.64 -7.91 -2.02
CA LYS A 44 3.42 -8.62 -3.04
C LYS A 44 4.85 -8.87 -2.57
N ASP A 45 5.50 -7.87 -1.98
CA ASP A 45 6.88 -7.98 -1.52
C ASP A 45 7.02 -9.00 -0.38
N LEU A 46 6.07 -9.03 0.55
CA LEU A 46 6.00 -10.05 1.61
C LEU A 46 5.81 -11.46 1.03
N VAL A 47 4.93 -11.62 0.03
CA VAL A 47 4.71 -12.92 -0.63
C VAL A 47 5.98 -13.39 -1.35
N VAL A 48 6.71 -12.49 -2.02
CA VAL A 48 7.98 -12.81 -2.67
C VAL A 48 9.00 -13.26 -1.62
N LEU A 49 9.20 -12.48 -0.56
CA LEU A 49 10.14 -12.80 0.51
C LEU A 49 9.82 -14.15 1.17
N ALA A 50 8.55 -14.43 1.44
CA ALA A 50 8.12 -15.71 2.00
C ALA A 50 8.44 -16.89 1.08
N ARG A 51 8.22 -16.74 -0.23
CA ARG A 51 8.57 -17.77 -1.22
C ARG A 51 10.06 -18.02 -1.30
N GLU A 52 10.87 -16.97 -1.27
CA GLU A 52 12.33 -17.08 -1.28
C GLU A 52 12.84 -17.77 -0.01
N GLY A 53 12.28 -17.43 1.15
CA GLY A 53 12.59 -18.11 2.42
C GLY A 53 12.23 -19.59 2.40
N ILE A 54 11.04 -19.96 1.90
CA ILE A 54 10.65 -21.37 1.74
C ILE A 54 11.61 -22.08 0.79
N ALA A 55 11.94 -21.47 -0.35
CA ALA A 55 12.86 -22.06 -1.32
C ALA A 55 14.27 -22.27 -0.74
N LEU A 56 14.76 -21.36 0.12
CA LEU A 56 16.02 -21.53 0.84
C LEU A 56 15.97 -22.73 1.79
N LEU A 57 14.87 -22.91 2.52
CA LEU A 57 14.68 -24.03 3.44
C LEU A 57 14.55 -25.36 2.71
N ASP A 58 13.82 -25.41 1.59
CA ASP A 58 13.60 -26.61 0.78
C ASP A 58 14.87 -27.17 0.14
N ARG A 59 15.93 -26.35 0.01
CA ARG A 59 17.24 -26.79 -0.51
C ARG A 59 17.97 -27.74 0.45
N TYR A 60 17.61 -27.76 1.73
CA TYR A 60 18.32 -28.50 2.77
C TYR A 60 17.46 -29.63 3.34
N LYS A 61 18.09 -30.78 3.57
CA LYS A 61 17.49 -31.96 4.18
C LYS A 61 18.11 -32.24 5.54
N ALA A 62 17.43 -33.08 6.31
CA ALA A 62 17.96 -33.53 7.59
C ALA A 62 19.31 -34.24 7.39
N GLY A 63 20.34 -33.76 8.10
CA GLY A 63 21.71 -34.27 8.01
C GLY A 63 22.64 -33.44 7.11
N ASP A 64 22.11 -32.48 6.35
CA ASP A 64 22.94 -31.56 5.56
C ASP A 64 23.70 -30.59 6.47
N VAL A 65 24.92 -30.24 6.07
CA VAL A 65 25.75 -29.26 6.78
C VAL A 65 25.44 -27.86 6.24
N ILE A 66 25.10 -26.94 7.13
CA ILE A 66 24.87 -25.53 6.78
C ILE A 66 26.21 -24.88 6.43
N GLY A 67 26.35 -24.48 5.17
CA GLY A 67 27.52 -23.75 4.67
C GLY A 67 27.40 -22.23 4.85
N PRO A 68 28.50 -21.49 4.69
CA PRO A 68 28.51 -20.03 4.73
C PRO A 68 27.53 -19.39 3.75
N GLU A 69 27.37 -19.96 2.56
CA GLU A 69 26.47 -19.47 1.51
C GLU A 69 25.00 -19.44 1.96
N TRP A 70 24.58 -20.42 2.76
CA TRP A 70 23.23 -20.45 3.31
C TRP A 70 23.02 -19.35 4.35
N ILE A 71 24.04 -19.12 5.18
CA ILE A 71 24.01 -18.09 6.22
C ILE A 71 23.89 -16.71 5.57
N GLU A 72 24.68 -16.46 4.52
CA GLU A 72 24.63 -15.21 3.76
C GLU A 72 23.25 -15.00 3.10
N GLU A 73 22.68 -16.03 2.48
CA GLU A 73 21.35 -15.93 1.85
C GLU A 73 20.25 -15.72 2.89
N ARG A 74 20.30 -16.42 4.04
CA ARG A 74 19.40 -16.21 5.17
C ARG A 74 19.49 -14.78 5.68
N ASP A 75 20.70 -14.28 5.93
CA ASP A 75 20.91 -12.96 6.50
C ASP A 75 20.43 -11.85 5.55
N SER A 76 20.63 -12.03 4.25
CA SER A 76 20.06 -11.14 3.23
C SER A 76 18.53 -11.11 3.26
N LEU A 77 17.88 -12.28 3.39
CA LEU A 77 16.42 -12.36 3.49
C LEU A 77 15.91 -11.71 4.79
N VAL A 78 16.61 -11.93 5.91
CA VAL A 78 16.26 -11.31 7.20
C VAL A 78 16.41 -9.79 7.15
N GLU A 79 17.50 -9.27 6.58
CA GLU A 79 17.71 -7.83 6.42
C GLU A 79 16.63 -7.19 5.53
N ARG A 80 16.23 -7.88 4.46
CA ARG A 80 15.10 -7.44 3.62
C ARG A 80 13.78 -7.44 4.38
N ALA A 81 13.54 -8.46 5.22
CA ALA A 81 12.35 -8.51 6.09
C ALA A 81 12.31 -7.31 7.04
N GLN A 82 13.45 -7.01 7.68
CA GLN A 82 13.58 -5.90 8.62
C GLN A 82 13.29 -4.56 7.96
N ARG A 83 13.82 -4.32 6.75
CA ARG A 83 13.52 -3.11 5.98
C ARG A 83 12.03 -2.97 5.66
N LEU A 84 11.38 -4.04 5.20
CA LEU A 84 9.94 -4.00 4.90
C LEU A 84 9.10 -3.71 6.15
N ILE A 85 9.52 -4.19 7.32
CA ILE A 85 8.85 -3.90 8.60
C ILE A 85 9.06 -2.44 8.99
N GLN A 86 10.30 -1.94 8.90
CA GLN A 86 10.61 -0.54 9.23
C GLN A 86 9.87 0.43 8.30
N ASP A 87 9.87 0.17 7.00
CA ASP A 87 9.14 1.00 6.02
C ASP A 87 7.64 1.04 6.33
N ALA A 88 7.06 -0.08 6.79
CA ALA A 88 5.66 -0.12 7.20
C ALA A 88 5.39 0.68 8.49
N GLU A 89 6.34 0.74 9.42
CA GLU A 89 6.23 1.51 10.68
C GLU A 89 6.39 3.02 10.45
N GLU A 90 7.25 3.45 9.53
CA GLU A 90 7.49 4.87 9.23
C GLU A 90 6.32 5.52 8.46
N ASP A 91 5.56 4.73 7.68
CA ASP A 91 4.41 5.19 6.90
C ASP A 91 3.04 5.06 7.63
N SER A 92 3.04 4.56 8.88
CA SER A 92 1.84 4.38 9.75
C SER A 92 1.53 5.59 10.64
#